data_AF-A0A0B2QT33-F1
#
_entry.id   AF-A0A0B2QT33-F1
#
_cell.length_a   1.000
_cell.length_b   1.000
_cell.length_c   1.000
_cell.angle_alpha   90.00
_cell.angle_beta   90.00
_cell.angle_gamma   90.00
#
_symmetry.space_group_name_H-M   'P 1'
#
loop_
_entity.id
_entity.type
_entity.pdbx_description
1 polymer ?
#
loop_
_entity_poly.entity_id
_entity_poly.type
_entity_poly.pdbx_seq_one_letter_code
_entity_poly.pdbx_strand_id
1 'polypeptide(L)'
;MSCNGCRVLRKGCSESCILRPCLQWIETAEAQGHATVFVAKFFGRAGLMSFISNVPENQRPGVVPGFESPASFWRDTGTGFL
;
A
#
# COMPACT_ATOMS: atom_id res chain seq x y z
N MET A 1 0.19 2.87 17.91
CA MET A 1 -0.31 4.00 17.09
C MET A 1 -0.73 3.52 15.69
N SER A 2 -1.85 4.00 15.13
CA SER A 2 -2.33 3.59 13.78
C SER A 2 -1.45 4.11 12.65
N CYS A 3 -1.23 3.33 11.58
CA CYS A 3 -0.56 3.81 10.37
C CYS A 3 -1.47 4.75 9.55
N ASN A 4 -0.87 5.53 8.66
CA ASN A 4 -1.58 6.52 7.85
C ASN A 4 -2.60 5.89 6.89
N GLY A 5 -2.29 4.73 6.30
CA GLY A 5 -3.24 4.04 5.44
C GLY A 5 -4.50 3.57 6.17
N CYS A 6 -4.37 3.02 7.39
CA CYS A 6 -5.54 2.66 8.20
C CYS A 6 -6.39 3.89 8.58
N ARG A 7 -5.76 5.05 8.83
CA ARG A 7 -6.48 6.30 9.09
C ARG A 7 -7.30 6.73 7.87
N VAL A 8 -6.68 6.73 6.68
CA VAL A 8 -7.36 7.05 5.41
C VAL A 8 -8.54 6.11 5.16
N LEU A 9 -8.34 4.81 5.34
CA LEU A 9 -9.36 3.78 5.09
C LEU A 9 -10.39 3.64 6.22
N ARG A 10 -10.30 4.46 7.27
CA ARG A 10 -11.14 4.39 8.49
C ARG A 10 -11.23 2.95 9.02
N LYS A 11 -10.08 2.28 9.09
CA LYS A 11 -9.90 0.87 9.45
C LYS A 11 -9.16 0.76 10.79
N GLY A 12 -9.52 -0.22 11.62
CA GLY A 12 -8.74 -0.59 12.81
C GLY A 12 -7.31 -1.01 12.45
N CYS A 13 -6.32 -0.52 13.20
CA CYS A 13 -4.92 -0.82 12.98
C CYS A 13 -4.35 -1.63 14.16
N SER A 14 -3.90 -2.85 13.89
CA SER A 14 -3.17 -3.70 14.85
C SER A 14 -1.65 -3.57 14.66
N GLU A 15 -0.89 -4.29 15.48
CA GLU A 15 0.55 -4.49 15.28
C GLU A 15 0.83 -5.30 14.01
N SER A 16 0.00 -6.30 13.71
CA SER A 16 0.02 -7.11 12.49
C SER A 16 -0.55 -6.41 11.24
N CYS A 17 -0.54 -5.08 11.19
CA CYS A 17 -1.15 -4.34 10.10
C CYS A 17 -0.36 -4.48 8.79
N ILE A 18 -0.93 -5.21 7.83
CA ILE A 18 -0.35 -5.44 6.49
C ILE A 18 -0.10 -4.17 5.67
N LEU A 19 -0.75 -3.04 5.99
CA LEU A 19 -0.50 -1.76 5.31
C LEU A 19 0.76 -1.06 5.81
N ARG A 20 1.22 -1.37 7.03
CA ARG A 20 2.32 -0.65 7.65
C ARG A 20 3.65 -0.84 6.89
N PRO A 21 4.03 -2.07 6.48
CA PRO A 21 5.22 -2.28 5.64
C PRO A 21 5.10 -1.58 4.28
N CYS A 22 3.91 -1.60 3.67
CA CYS A 22 3.65 -0.99 2.37
C CYS A 22 3.76 0.54 2.36
N LEU A 23 3.74 1.19 3.52
CA LEU A 23 3.84 2.65 3.66
C LEU A 23 5.20 3.10 4.20
N GLN A 24 6.00 2.19 4.77
CA GLN A 24 7.23 2.51 5.48
C GLN A 24 8.29 3.17 4.59
N TRP A 25 8.27 2.90 3.29
CA TRP A 25 9.21 3.47 2.32
C TRP A 25 8.77 4.85 1.79
N ILE A 26 7.56 5.32 2.13
CA ILE A 26 7.08 6.65 1.75
C ILE A 26 7.40 7.61 2.90
N GLU A 27 8.22 8.62 2.60
CA GLU A 27 8.88 9.48 3.60
C GLU A 27 7.91 10.29 4.47
N THR A 28 6.85 10.85 3.89
CA THR A 28 5.94 11.76 4.59
C THR A 28 4.58 11.13 4.85
N ALA A 29 3.96 11.49 5.98
CA ALA A 29 2.61 11.04 6.33
C ALA A 29 1.55 11.49 5.31
N GLU A 30 1.74 12.67 4.73
CA GLU A 30 0.88 13.21 3.68
C GLU A 30 0.98 12.39 2.39
N ALA A 31 2.20 12.08 1.92
CA ALA A 31 2.41 11.23 0.75
C ALA A 31 1.85 9.82 0.96
N GLN A 32 2.02 9.24 2.16
CA GLN A 32 1.38 7.96 2.52
C GLN A 32 -0.14 8.02 2.42
N GLY A 33 -0.72 9.15 2.85
CA GLY A 33 -2.14 9.42 2.76
C GLY A 33 -2.62 9.48 1.31
N HIS A 34 -1.99 10.32 0.49
CA HIS A 34 -2.33 10.47 -0.92
C HIS A 34 -2.16 9.18 -1.72
N ALA A 35 -1.07 8.45 -1.52
CA ALA A 35 -0.88 7.15 -2.12
C ALA A 35 -2.03 6.20 -1.73
N THR A 36 -2.36 6.11 -0.44
CA THR A 36 -3.46 5.25 0.02
C THR A 36 -4.80 5.65 -0.61
N VAL A 37 -5.12 6.95 -0.67
CA VAL A 37 -6.35 7.45 -1.31
C VAL A 37 -6.39 7.07 -2.78
N PHE A 38 -5.28 7.29 -3.51
CA PHE A 38 -5.16 6.95 -4.92
C PHE A 38 -5.45 5.46 -5.13
N VAL A 39 -4.69 4.57 -4.48
CA VAL A 39 -4.86 3.12 -4.62
C VAL A 39 -6.26 2.66 -4.23
N ALA A 40 -6.79 3.15 -3.10
CA ALA A 40 -8.11 2.78 -2.62
C ALA A 40 -9.23 3.24 -3.55
N LYS A 41 -9.03 4.32 -4.32
CA LYS A 41 -9.99 4.78 -5.32
C LYS A 41 -10.09 3.82 -6.51
N PHE A 42 -8.99 3.20 -6.93
CA PHE A 42 -8.98 2.23 -8.04
C PHE A 42 -9.49 0.85 -7.62
N PHE A 43 -8.99 0.30 -6.51
CA PHE A 43 -9.35 -1.05 -6.08
C PHE A 43 -10.60 -1.11 -5.18
N GLY A 44 -11.05 0.03 -4.65
CA GLY A 44 -11.95 0.06 -3.51
C GLY A 44 -11.30 -0.51 -2.24
N ARG A 45 -11.99 -0.40 -1.10
CA ARG A 45 -11.48 -0.91 0.19
C ARG A 45 -11.27 -2.42 0.17
N ALA A 46 -12.23 -3.19 -0.35
CA ALA A 46 -12.17 -4.65 -0.36
C ALA A 46 -11.12 -5.17 -1.34
N GLY A 47 -11.05 -4.60 -2.54
CA GLY A 47 -10.06 -4.97 -3.55
C GLY A 47 -8.64 -4.66 -3.09
N LEU A 48 -8.41 -3.50 -2.45
CA LEU A 48 -7.10 -3.14 -1.91
C LEU A 48 -6.62 -4.16 -0.85
N MET A 49 -7.52 -4.55 0.06
CA MET A 49 -7.17 -5.51 1.11
C MET A 49 -6.93 -6.90 0.55
N SER A 50 -7.76 -7.34 -0.40
CA SER A 50 -7.58 -8.62 -1.10
C SER A 50 -6.25 -8.64 -1.83
N PHE A 51 -5.94 -7.60 -2.59
CA PHE A 51 -4.70 -7.48 -3.36
C PHE A 51 -3.46 -7.60 -2.46
N ILE A 52 -3.35 -6.80 -1.40
CA ILE A 52 -2.18 -6.84 -0.50
C ILE A 52 -2.06 -8.19 0.22
N SER A 53 -3.19 -8.81 0.59
CA SER A 53 -3.19 -10.10 1.29
C SER A 53 -2.76 -11.27 0.40
N ASN A 54 -3.04 -11.19 -0.90
CA ASN A 54 -2.62 -12.18 -1.90
C ASN A 54 -1.15 -12.05 -2.31
N VAL A 55 -0.48 -10.95 -1.98
CA VAL A 55 0.97 -10.82 -2.18
C VAL A 55 1.70 -11.60 -1.08
N PRO A 56 2.55 -12.59 -1.44
CA PRO A 56 3.42 -13.29 -0.50
C PRO A 56 4.26 -12.31 0.31
N GLU A 57 4.50 -12.60 1.59
CA GLU A 57 5.11 -11.62 2.51
C GLU A 57 6.52 -11.20 2.11
N ASN A 58 7.26 -12.10 1.46
CA ASN A 58 8.59 -11.85 0.86
C ASN A 58 8.56 -10.99 -0.42
N GLN A 59 7.38 -10.75 -0.99
CA GLN A 59 7.17 -9.95 -2.20
C GLN A 59 6.37 -8.67 -1.92
N ARG A 60 5.93 -8.44 -0.67
CA ARG A 60 5.22 -7.21 -0.32
C ARG A 60 6.17 -6.01 -0.44
N PRO A 61 5.79 -4.96 -1.20
CA PRO A 61 6.59 -3.75 -1.30
C PRO A 61 6.87 -3.18 0.10
N GLY A 62 8.14 -2.97 0.42
CA GLY A 62 8.60 -2.54 1.75
C GLY A 62 9.37 -3.59 2.56
N VAL A 63 9.44 -4.85 2.10
CA VAL A 63 10.21 -5.94 2.75
C VAL A 63 11.53 -6.26 2.02
N VAL A 64 11.70 -5.85 0.76
CA VAL A 64 12.91 -6.16 -0.03
C VAL A 64 13.95 -5.03 -0.01
N PRO A 65 15.25 -5.32 0.24
CA PRO A 65 16.33 -4.38 0.00
C PRO A 65 16.56 -4.30 -1.52
N GLY A 66 15.87 -3.38 -2.20
CA GLY A 66 16.00 -3.19 -3.65
C GLY A 66 14.73 -2.78 -4.41
N PHE A 67 13.68 -2.28 -3.74
CA PHE A 67 12.48 -1.81 -4.45
C PHE A 67 12.74 -0.46 -5.14
N GLU A 68 13.23 -0.52 -6.38
CA GLU A 68 13.35 0.63 -7.27
C GLU A 68 11.96 1.07 -7.74
N SER A 69 11.45 2.09 -7.06
CA SER A 69 10.36 2.98 -7.47
C SER A 69 8.93 2.40 -7.45
N PRO A 70 7.94 3.10 -6.87
CA PRO A 70 6.53 2.71 -6.97
C PRO A 70 6.01 2.59 -8.41
N ALA A 71 6.62 3.26 -9.38
CA ALA A 71 6.16 3.29 -10.77
C ALA A 71 6.29 1.94 -11.52
N SER A 72 7.19 1.05 -11.09
CA SER A 72 7.38 -0.28 -11.68
C SER A 72 6.29 -1.25 -11.21
N PHE A 73 5.92 -1.19 -9.92
CA PHE A 73 4.81 -1.95 -9.36
C PHE A 73 3.48 -1.70 -10.06
N TRP A 74 3.16 -0.44 -10.32
CA TRP A 74 1.95 -0.04 -11.06
C TRP A 74 1.96 -0.51 -12.52
N ARG A 75 3.14 -0.78 -13.08
CA ARG A 75 3.32 -1.26 -14.46
C ARG A 75 3.07 -2.76 -14.57
N ASP A 76 3.48 -3.54 -13.56
CA ASP A 76 3.32 -5.00 -13.54
C ASP A 76 1.90 -5.44 -13.17
N THR A 77 1.13 -4.62 -12.45
CA THR A 77 -0.26 -4.93 -12.09
C THR A 77 -1.27 -4.76 -13.23
N GLY A 78 -0.84 -4.43 -14.45
CA GLY A 78 -1.71 -4.27 -15.62
C GLY A 78 -2.68 -3.08 -15.52
N THR A 79 -2.58 -2.26 -14.47
CA THR A 79 -3.32 -1.01 -14.30
C THR A 79 -2.62 0.07 -15.12
N GLY A 80 -2.90 0.08 -16.42
CA GLY A 80 -2.38 1.09 -17.34
C GLY A 80 -2.67 2.50 -16.83
N PHE A 81 -1.62 3.31 -16.73
CA PHE A 81 -1.74 4.77 -16.67
C PHE A 81 -2.39 5.24 -17.99
N LEU A 82 -3.64 5.70 -17.91
CA LEU A 82 -4.14 6.77 -18.76
C LEU A 82 -3.92 8.09 -18.03
#